data_AF-A0A8S3BP45-F1
#
_entry.id   AF-A0A8S3BP45-F1
#
_cell.length_a   1.000
_cell.length_b   1.000
_cell.length_c   1.000
_cell.angle_alpha   90.00
_cell.angle_beta   90.00
_cell.angle_gamma   90.00
#
_symmetry.space_group_name_H-M   'P 1'
#
loop_
_entity.id
_entity.type
_entity.pdbx_description
1 polymer ?
#
loop_
_entity_poly.entity_id
_entity_poly.type
_entity_poly.pdbx_seq_one_letter_code
_entity_poly.pdbx_strand_id
1 'polypeptide(L)' 'PLAFIVNEAHKRNIEVHAWLNPYRARTAGATYELAPTNMAKRFPQYAYTYGQYIWMDPGGAVVQEFIVNVTEDIVSRYAV' A
#
# COMPACT_ATOMS: atom_id res chain seq x y z
N PRO A 1 -9.81 10.71 5.40
CA PRO A 1 -10.61 10.03 4.35
C PRO A 1 -11.14 8.64 4.75
N LEU A 2 -10.28 7.70 5.17
CA LEU A 2 -10.72 6.35 5.56
C LEU A 2 -11.66 6.32 6.78
N ALA A 3 -11.35 7.08 7.83
CA ALA A 3 -12.23 7.21 9.01
C ALA A 3 -13.67 7.60 8.66
N PHE A 4 -13.85 8.48 7.66
CA PHE A 4 -15.18 8.90 7.22
C PHE A 4 -15.95 7.74 6.58
N ILE A 5 -15.29 6.95 5.71
CA ILE A 5 -15.89 5.79 5.05
C ILE A 5 -16.34 4.75 6.09
N VAL A 6 -15.45 4.41 7.02
CA VAL A 6 -15.75 3.47 8.12
C VAL A 6 -16.95 3.95 8.94
N ASN A 7 -16.92 5.20 9.39
CA ASN A 7 -17.99 5.75 10.23
C ASN A 7 -19.35 5.81 9.51
N GLU A 8 -19.39 6.19 8.24
CA GLU A 8 -20.64 6.27 7.48
C GLU A 8 -21.21 4.89 7.10
N ALA A 9 -20.34 3.92 6.82
CA ALA A 9 -20.74 2.54 6.56
C ALA A 9 -21.31 1.88 7.82
N HIS A 10 -20.63 2.04 8.97
CA HIS A 10 -21.07 1.45 10.23
C HIS A 10 -22.41 1.98 10.72
N LYS A 11 -22.71 3.28 10.51
CA LYS A 11 -24.04 3.87 10.78
C LYS A 11 -25.18 3.17 10.03
N ARG A 12 -24.86 2.44 8.95
CA ARG A 12 -25.81 1.75 8.07
C ARG A 12 -25.69 0.23 8.16
N ASN A 13 -24.97 -0.29 9.16
CA ASN A 13 -24.68 -1.73 9.33
C ASN A 13 -23.97 -2.34 8.11
N ILE A 14 -23.07 -1.59 7.47
CA ILE A 14 -22.24 -2.07 6.35
C ILE A 14 -20.81 -2.27 6.87
N GLU A 15 -20.26 -3.47 6.66
CA GLU A 15 -18.86 -3.76 6.95
C GLU A 15 -17.93 -3.12 5.93
N VAL A 16 -16.72 -2.74 6.37
CA VAL A 16 -15.70 -2.13 5.49
C VAL A 16 -14.43 -2.95 5.56
N HIS A 17 -14.09 -3.66 4.49
CA HIS A 17 -12.85 -4.43 4.42
C HIS A 17 -11.78 -3.63 3.67
N ALA A 18 -10.66 -3.34 4.33
CA ALA A 18 -9.57 -2.58 3.72
C ALA A 18 -8.79 -3.44 2.69
N TRP A 19 -8.88 -3.07 1.41
CA TRP A 19 -8.14 -3.75 0.35
C TRP A 19 -6.77 -3.12 0.10
N LEU A 20 -5.72 -3.94 0.15
CA LEU A 20 -4.33 -3.52 -0.04
C LEU A 20 -3.73 -4.15 -1.30
N ASN A 21 -2.95 -3.37 -2.04
CA ASN A 21 -2.05 -3.87 -3.09
C ASN A 21 -0.61 -3.81 -2.57
N PRO A 22 -0.05 -4.92 -2.09
CA PRO A 22 1.17 -4.90 -1.27
C PRO A 22 2.44 -4.54 -2.05
N TYR A 23 2.54 -4.93 -3.32
CA TYR A 23 3.82 -4.92 -4.03
C TYR A 23 3.89 -3.95 -5.21
N ARG A 24 2.76 -3.41 -5.69
CA ARG A 24 2.80 -2.52 -6.86
C ARG A 24 3.33 -1.14 -6.47
N ALA A 25 4.51 -0.77 -6.95
CA ALA A 25 5.12 0.53 -6.72
C ALA A 25 4.79 1.56 -7.83
N ARG A 26 4.69 1.12 -9.09
CA ARG A 26 4.30 1.99 -10.21
C ARG A 26 3.42 1.25 -11.22
N THR A 27 2.36 1.93 -11.67
CA THR A 27 1.45 1.40 -12.68
C THR A 27 1.99 1.62 -14.10
N ALA A 28 1.50 0.81 -15.05
CA ALA A 28 1.73 1.02 -16.47
C ALA A 28 1.24 2.41 -16.91
N GLY A 29 2.04 3.10 -17.74
CA GLY A 29 1.69 4.42 -18.27
C GLY A 29 1.74 5.58 -17.26
N ALA A 30 2.30 5.37 -16.07
CA ALA A 30 2.48 6.45 -15.10
C ALA A 30 3.38 7.57 -15.66
N THR A 31 2.84 8.79 -15.71
CA THR A 31 3.56 10.00 -16.14
C THR A 31 4.15 10.80 -14.98
N TYR A 32 3.92 10.35 -13.74
CA TYR A 32 4.39 11.01 -12.52
C TYR A 32 5.71 10.43 -12.02
N GLU A 33 6.47 11.27 -11.33
CA GLU A 33 7.64 10.85 -10.58
C GLU A 33 7.25 10.29 -9.21
N LEU A 34 7.91 9.21 -8.79
CA LEU A 34 7.72 8.70 -7.42
C LEU A 34 8.25 9.73 -6.42
N ALA A 35 7.54 9.93 -5.31
CA ALA A 35 8.03 10.77 -4.22
C ALA A 35 9.36 10.24 -3.65
N PRO A 36 10.27 11.09 -3.14
CA PRO A 36 11.52 10.62 -2.51
C PRO A 36 11.30 9.64 -1.35
N THR A 37 10.15 9.75 -0.67
CA THR A 37 9.76 8.87 0.44
C THR A 37 9.12 7.55 -0.01
N ASN A 38 8.86 7.37 -1.31
CA ASN A 38 8.30 6.13 -1.86
C ASN A 38 9.25 4.95 -1.65
N MET A 39 8.70 3.79 -1.29
CA MET A 39 9.50 2.58 -1.01
C MET A 39 10.43 2.20 -2.17
N ALA A 40 9.98 2.29 -3.42
CA ALA A 40 10.82 1.93 -4.57
C ALA A 40 11.98 2.90 -4.79
N LYS A 41 11.89 4.15 -4.30
CA LYS A 41 13.03 5.09 -4.27
C LYS A 41 13.92 4.89 -3.07
N ARG A 42 13.36 4.51 -1.90
CA ARG A 42 14.12 4.25 -0.67
C ARG A 42 14.90 2.94 -0.70
N PHE A 43 14.36 1.92 -1.36
CA PHE A 43 14.95 0.59 -1.47
C PHE A 43 14.97 0.10 -2.92
N PRO A 44 15.75 0.77 -3.80
CA PRO A 44 15.77 0.45 -5.22
C PRO A 44 16.25 -0.97 -5.52
N GLN A 45 17.04 -1.59 -4.62
CA GLN A 45 17.49 -2.98 -4.75
C GLN A 45 16.36 -4.02 -4.67
N TYR A 46 15.20 -3.64 -4.12
CA TYR A 46 13.99 -4.49 -4.09
C TYR A 46 12.95 -4.04 -5.11
N ALA A 47 13.24 -3.07 -5.98
CA ALA A 47 12.30 -2.54 -6.95
C ALA A 47 12.61 -3.08 -8.36
N TYR A 48 11.73 -3.93 -8.87
CA TYR A 48 11.90 -4.59 -10.16
C TYR A 48 10.95 -4.03 -11.21
N THR A 49 11.50 -3.69 -12.37
CA THR A 49 10.70 -3.37 -13.55
C THR A 49 10.27 -4.68 -14.20
N TYR A 50 8.97 -4.91 -14.30
CA TYR A 50 8.38 -6.05 -15.01
C TYR A 50 7.28 -5.56 -15.95
N GLY A 51 7.51 -5.70 -17.25
CA GLY A 51 6.72 -5.05 -18.28
C GLY A 51 6.74 -3.53 -18.12
N GLN A 52 5.56 -2.92 -18.04
CA GLN A 52 5.40 -1.46 -17.86
C GLN A 52 5.24 -1.04 -16.39
N TYR A 53 5.40 -1.97 -15.45
CA TYR A 53 5.17 -1.76 -14.01
C TYR A 53 6.49 -1.74 -13.24
N ILE A 54 6.45 -1.17 -12.03
CA ILE A 54 7.46 -1.41 -11.00
C ILE A 54 6.79 -2.19 -9.86
N TRP A 55 7.41 -3.30 -9.47
CA TRP A 55 7.00 -4.15 -8.37
C TRP A 55 8.08 -4.20 -7.29
N MET A 56 7.66 -4.22 -6.03
CA MET A 56 8.54 -4.50 -4.91
C MET A 56 8.74 -6.01 -4.75
N ASP A 57 9.93 -6.41 -4.31
CA ASP A 57 10.30 -7.80 -4.06
C ASP A 57 9.45 -8.41 -2.92
N PRO A 58 8.62 -9.43 -3.18
CA PRO A 58 7.89 -10.13 -2.13
C PRO A 58 8.80 -10.92 -1.17
N GLY A 59 10.01 -11.29 -1.59
CA GLY A 59 10.99 -12.02 -0.77
C GLY A 59 11.86 -11.12 0.09
N GLY A 60 11.84 -9.80 -0.13
CA GLY A 60 12.63 -8.85 0.65
C GLY A 60 12.06 -8.66 2.06
N ALA A 61 12.81 -9.02 3.10
CA ALA A 61 12.38 -8.88 4.49
C ALA A 61 11.95 -7.44 4.84
N VAL A 62 12.67 -6.44 4.33
CA VAL A 62 12.33 -5.01 4.52
C VAL A 62 11.00 -4.63 3.85
N VAL A 63 10.68 -5.23 2.70
CA VAL A 63 9.41 -4.99 2.00
C VAL A 63 8.26 -5.62 2.78
N GLN A 64 8.44 -6.86 3.25
CA GLN A 64 7.46 -7.57 4.09
C GLN A 64 7.18 -6.80 5.38
N GLU A 65 8.22 -6.38 6.10
CA GLU A 65 8.10 -5.61 7.34
C GLU A 65 7.33 -4.31 7.12
N PHE A 66 7.62 -3.56 6.06
CA PHE A 66 6.87 -2.35 5.77
C PHE A 66 5.39 -2.63 5.50
N ILE A 67 5.06 -3.67 4.73
CA ILE A 67 3.67 -4.04 4.44
C ILE A 67 2.93 -4.41 5.74
N VAL A 68 3.58 -5.17 6.63
CA VAL A 68 3.04 -5.52 7.94
C VAL A 68 2.80 -4.26 8.77
N ASN A 69 3.80 -3.38 8.89
CA ASN A 69 3.69 -2.14 9.65
C ASN A 69 2.56 -1.23 9.14
N VAL A 70 2.37 -1.14 7.82
CA VAL A 70 1.24 -0.38 7.24
C VAL A 70 -0.10 -1.06 7.56
N THR A 71 -0.15 -2.39 7.49
CA THR A 71 -1.37 -3.14 7.82
C THR A 71 -1.74 -2.97 9.29
N GLU A 72 -0.76 -3.08 10.20
CA GLU A 72 -0.91 -2.83 11.64
C GLU A 72 -1.38 -1.40 11.94
N ASP A 73 -0.81 -0.40 11.25
CA ASP A 73 -1.23 1.00 11.39
C ASP A 73 -2.70 1.20 10.98
N ILE A 74 -3.16 0.52 9.92
CA ILE A 74 -4.55 0.60 9.48
C ILE A 74 -5.48 -0.04 10.53
N VAL A 75 -5.23 -1.28 10.96
CA VAL A 75 -6.12 -1.99 11.89
C VAL A 75 -6.10 -1.40 13.30
N SER A 76 -5.02 -0.72 13.70
CA SER A 76 -4.94 -0.05 15.00
C SER A 76 -5.66 1.30 15.02
N ARG A 77 -5.79 1.99 13.88
CA ARG A 77 -6.41 3.33 13.80
C ARG A 77 -7.86 3.30 13.32
N TYR A 78 -8.28 2.27 12.60
CA TYR A 78 -9.59 2.20 11.97
C TYR A 78 -10.27 0.87 12.29
N ALA A 79 -11.57 0.94 12.62
CA ALA A 79 -12.40 -0.25 12.81
C ALA A 79 -12.83 -0.80 11.44
N VAL A 80 -11.87 -1.36 10.71
CA VAL A 80 -12.09 -2.13 9.47
C VAL A 80 -12.16 -3.63 9.75
#